data_AF-A0A538NMP5-F1
#
_entry.id   AF-A0A538NMP5-F1
#
_cell.length_a   1.000
_cell.length_b   1.000
_cell.length_c   1.000
_cell.angle_alpha   90.00
_cell.angle_beta   90.00
_cell.angle_gamma   90.00
#
_symmetry.space_group_name_H-M   'P 1'
#
loop_
_entity.id
_entity.type
_entity.pdbx_description
1 polymer ?
#
loop_
_entity_poly.entity_id
_entity_poly.type
_entity_poly.pdbx_seq_one_letter_code
_entity_poly.pdbx_strand_id
1 'polypeptide(L)'
;MKIQSSLRTILAGASIILISACATSPRSGPAALAGTWTNSLGTAWTIKADGTFEVVNPKRHIWGKYTVAGDMVTIQETGGKTAKGCKGPGTYKFSRPNENTLTFTLVNDACGERKKNVLLAWHQK
;
A
#
# COMPACT_ATOMS: atom_id res chain seq x y z
N MET A 1 -44.80 -5.03 -55.25
CA MET A 1 -43.48 -5.50 -54.77
C MET A 1 -42.77 -4.29 -54.17
N LYS A 2 -42.53 -4.13 -52.86
CA LYS A 2 -41.60 -4.89 -51.97
C LYS A 2 -40.21 -4.95 -52.63
N ILE A 3 -39.13 -4.33 -52.14
CA ILE A 3 -38.53 -4.48 -50.78
C ILE A 3 -37.28 -3.55 -50.68
N GLN A 4 -37.12 -2.86 -49.54
CA GLN A 4 -35.91 -2.70 -48.69
C GLN A 4 -34.62 -2.08 -49.28
N SER A 5 -33.76 -1.39 -48.53
CA SER A 5 -33.74 -0.99 -47.12
C SER A 5 -32.58 -0.01 -46.92
N SER A 6 -32.83 1.01 -46.10
CA SER A 6 -31.91 1.63 -45.14
C SER A 6 -30.45 1.86 -45.53
N LEU A 7 -30.10 3.15 -45.62
CA LEU A 7 -28.83 3.73 -45.14
C LEU A 7 -28.16 2.83 -44.09
N ARG A 8 -27.10 2.11 -44.47
CA ARG A 8 -26.11 1.57 -43.55
C ARG A 8 -24.77 2.18 -43.93
N THR A 9 -24.54 3.33 -43.30
CA THR A 9 -23.25 4.00 -43.18
C THR A 9 -22.17 2.99 -42.80
N ILE A 10 -21.36 2.60 -43.79
CA ILE A 10 -20.09 1.93 -43.55
C ILE A 10 -19.11 3.05 -43.16
N LEU A 11 -19.09 3.42 -41.88
CA LEU A 11 -17.98 4.18 -41.30
C LEU A 11 -17.07 3.18 -40.60
N ALA A 12 -16.05 2.73 -41.32
CA ALA A 12 -14.89 2.08 -40.73
C ALA A 12 -14.16 3.14 -39.88
N GLY A 13 -14.36 3.08 -38.56
CA GLY A 13 -13.90 4.11 -37.64
C GLY A 13 -13.19 3.53 -36.42
N ALA A 14 -11.89 3.80 -36.36
CA ALA A 14 -11.02 3.80 -35.19
C ALA A 14 -10.76 2.47 -34.46
N SER A 15 -9.57 1.93 -34.76
CA SER A 15 -8.81 0.99 -33.95
C SER A 15 -8.82 1.37 -32.45
N ILE A 16 -9.48 0.55 -31.63
CA ILE A 16 -9.35 0.63 -30.18
C ILE A 16 -7.98 0.02 -29.83
N ILE A 17 -6.97 0.87 -29.67
CA ILE A 17 -5.72 0.50 -29.02
C ILE A 17 -6.06 0.34 -27.53
N LEU A 18 -6.36 -0.88 -27.11
CA LEU A 18 -6.36 -1.28 -25.70
C LEU A 18 -4.93 -1.12 -25.19
N ILE A 19 -4.62 0.05 -24.63
CA ILE A 19 -3.41 0.22 -23.82
C ILE A 19 -3.70 -0.54 -22.51
N SER A 20 -3.49 -1.86 -22.52
CA SER A 20 -3.27 -2.63 -21.31
C SER A 20 -1.95 -2.14 -20.72
N ALA A 21 -2.00 -1.00 -20.03
CA ALA A 21 -0.90 -0.54 -19.20
C ALA A 21 -0.70 -1.61 -18.12
N CYS A 22 0.36 -2.40 -18.24
CA CYS A 22 0.88 -3.14 -17.11
C CYS A 22 1.18 -2.09 -16.03
N ALA A 23 0.32 -2.01 -15.01
CA ALA A 23 0.52 -1.12 -13.89
C ALA A 23 1.82 -1.53 -13.20
N THR A 24 2.90 -0.83 -13.48
CA THR A 24 4.18 -1.06 -12.83
C THR A 24 4.09 -0.50 -11.42
N SER A 25 4.14 -1.39 -10.43
CA SER A 25 4.11 -0.97 -9.02
C SER A 25 5.34 -0.11 -8.70
N PRO A 26 5.19 1.09 -8.10
CA PRO A 26 6.33 1.88 -7.68
C PRO A 26 7.19 1.11 -6.69
N ARG A 27 8.53 1.16 -6.85
CA ARG A 27 9.48 0.46 -5.98
C ARG A 27 10.13 1.33 -4.92
N SER A 28 9.98 2.66 -5.03
CA SER A 28 10.56 3.65 -4.11
C SER A 28 9.57 4.77 -3.79
N GLY A 29 9.88 5.54 -2.73
CA GLY A 29 9.07 6.69 -2.30
C GLY A 29 7.71 6.29 -1.69
N PRO A 30 6.86 7.28 -1.36
CA PRO A 30 5.57 7.04 -0.70
C PRO A 30 4.65 6.08 -1.46
N ALA A 31 4.65 6.17 -2.80
CA ALA A 31 3.79 5.35 -3.66
C ALA A 31 4.15 3.85 -3.61
N ALA A 32 5.38 3.50 -3.23
CA ALA A 32 5.78 2.10 -3.07
C ALA A 32 5.16 1.46 -1.82
N LEU A 33 4.87 2.27 -0.79
CA LEU A 33 4.25 1.81 0.45
C LEU A 33 2.72 1.77 0.36
N ALA A 34 2.11 2.63 -0.46
CA ALA A 34 0.66 2.73 -0.55
C ALA A 34 0.04 1.40 -0.97
N GLY A 35 -0.99 0.98 -0.24
CA GLY A 35 -1.61 -0.34 -0.41
C GLY A 35 -2.18 -0.89 0.88
N THR A 36 -2.82 -2.05 0.79
CA THR A 36 -3.21 -2.83 1.95
C THR A 36 -2.33 -4.07 1.99
N TRP A 37 -1.64 -4.24 3.11
CA TRP A 37 -0.65 -5.28 3.32
C TRP A 37 -1.08 -6.20 4.44
N THR A 38 -0.72 -7.47 4.37
CA THR A 38 -0.99 -8.48 5.40
C THR A 38 0.27 -9.21 5.80
N ASN A 39 0.34 -9.73 7.02
CA ASN A 39 1.48 -10.52 7.48
C ASN A 39 1.03 -11.82 8.20
N SER A 40 2.00 -12.63 8.59
CA SER A 40 1.78 -13.94 9.23
C SER A 40 1.07 -13.89 10.58
N LEU A 41 0.94 -12.71 11.21
CA LEU A 41 0.17 -12.53 12.45
C LEU A 41 -1.31 -12.24 12.20
N GLY A 42 -1.76 -12.22 10.93
CA GLY A 42 -3.11 -11.81 10.57
C GLY A 42 -3.34 -10.30 10.74
N THR A 43 -2.26 -9.51 10.79
CA THR A 43 -2.35 -8.05 10.80
C THR A 43 -2.59 -7.55 9.38
N ALA A 44 -3.57 -6.67 9.19
CA ALA A 44 -3.74 -5.85 8.01
C ALA A 44 -3.20 -4.44 8.26
N TRP A 45 -2.42 -3.92 7.32
CA TRP A 45 -1.87 -2.57 7.35
C TRP A 45 -2.23 -1.84 6.07
N THR A 46 -3.14 -0.88 6.18
CA THR A 46 -3.52 0.01 5.09
C THR A 46 -2.67 1.26 5.17
N ILE A 47 -1.82 1.48 4.16
CA ILE A 47 -0.99 2.68 4.01
C ILE A 47 -1.58 3.51 2.88
N LYS A 48 -1.96 4.75 3.18
CA LYS A 48 -2.62 5.67 2.24
C LYS A 48 -1.60 6.65 1.67
N ALA A 49 -1.74 7.02 0.40
CA ALA A 49 -0.80 7.94 -0.26
C ALA A 49 -0.77 9.36 0.35
N ASP A 50 -1.75 9.71 1.19
CA ASP A 50 -1.86 10.99 1.90
C ASP A 50 -0.96 11.09 3.15
N GLY A 51 -0.11 10.09 3.41
CA GLY A 51 0.77 10.07 4.58
C GLY A 51 0.11 9.53 5.85
N THR A 52 -1.07 8.92 5.75
CA THR A 52 -1.74 8.26 6.88
C THR A 52 -1.75 6.74 6.75
N PHE A 53 -1.97 6.06 7.87
CA PHE A 53 -2.09 4.61 7.88
C PHE A 53 -3.06 4.11 8.95
N GLU A 54 -3.53 2.88 8.76
CA GLU A 54 -4.33 2.11 9.71
C GLU A 54 -3.75 0.70 9.84
N VAL A 55 -3.64 0.20 11.06
CA VAL A 55 -3.23 -1.17 11.39
C VAL A 55 -4.35 -1.84 12.15
N VAL A 56 -4.86 -2.95 11.60
CA VAL A 56 -5.91 -3.77 12.18
C VAL A 56 -5.36 -5.17 12.42
N ASN A 57 -5.45 -5.64 13.65
CA ASN A 57 -5.23 -7.04 13.99
C ASN A 57 -6.29 -7.49 15.00
N PRO A 58 -6.40 -8.80 15.32
CA PRO A 58 -7.44 -9.30 16.21
C PRO A 58 -7.52 -8.63 17.59
N LYS A 59 -6.44 -7.99 18.06
CA LYS A 59 -6.35 -7.39 19.39
C LYS A 59 -6.47 -5.85 19.38
N ARG A 60 -6.19 -5.20 18.25
CA ARG A 60 -5.92 -3.76 18.17
C ARG A 60 -6.34 -3.19 16.81
N HIS A 61 -6.86 -1.97 16.87
CA HIS A 61 -7.01 -1.07 15.75
C HIS A 61 -6.26 0.22 16.09
N ILE A 62 -5.29 0.59 15.26
CA ILE A 62 -4.35 1.70 15.47
C ILE A 62 -4.29 2.53 14.18
N TRP A 63 -4.11 3.83 14.29
CA TRP A 63 -3.88 4.70 13.14
C TRP A 63 -2.81 5.75 13.44
N GLY A 64 -2.26 6.33 12.37
CA GLY A 64 -1.18 7.29 12.50
C GLY A 64 -0.80 7.98 11.21
N LYS A 65 0.36 8.62 11.26
CA LYS A 65 1.00 9.29 10.13
C LYS A 65 2.34 8.64 9.82
N TYR A 66 2.75 8.75 8.57
CA TYR A 66 4.09 8.38 8.15
C TYR A 66 4.70 9.44 7.24
N THR A 67 6.03 9.50 7.22
CA THR A 67 6.80 10.29 6.26
C THR A 67 7.82 9.39 5.57
N VAL A 68 8.21 9.75 4.35
CA VAL A 68 9.22 9.01 3.57
C VAL A 68 10.32 9.95 3.13
N ALA A 69 11.57 9.52 3.32
CA ALA A 69 12.76 10.16 2.81
C ALA A 69 13.63 9.09 2.13
N GLY A 70 13.62 9.05 0.80
CA GLY A 70 14.31 8.00 0.03
C GLY A 70 13.72 6.61 0.28
N ASP A 71 14.57 5.70 0.79
CA ASP A 71 14.23 4.33 1.19
C ASP A 71 13.81 4.23 2.67
N MET A 72 13.75 5.35 3.40
CA MET A 72 13.38 5.38 4.81
C MET A 72 11.94 5.83 5.00
N VAL A 73 11.23 5.15 5.90
CA VAL A 73 9.92 5.53 6.41
C VAL A 73 10.01 5.80 7.90
N THR A 74 9.35 6.88 8.33
CA THR A 74 9.14 7.19 9.75
C THR A 74 7.65 7.04 10.06
N ILE A 75 7.32 6.21 11.04
CA ILE A 75 5.95 5.84 11.42
C ILE A 75 5.67 6.39 12.80
N GLN A 76 4.53 7.06 12.95
CA GLN A 76 4.07 7.61 14.22
C GLN A 76 2.58 7.31 14.39
N GLU A 77 2.23 6.45 15.35
CA GLU A 77 0.85 6.30 15.79
C GLU A 77 0.36 7.62 16.39
N THR A 78 -0.84 8.04 16.02
CA THR A 78 -1.50 9.23 16.56
C THR A 78 -2.82 8.90 17.24
N GLY A 79 -3.30 7.65 17.16
CA GLY A 79 -4.50 7.21 17.85
C GLY A 79 -4.75 5.71 17.78
N GLY A 80 -5.87 5.30 18.37
CA GLY A 80 -6.28 3.89 18.50
C GLY A 80 -5.66 3.18 19.70
N LYS A 81 -5.75 1.85 19.72
CA LYS A 81 -5.34 1.00 20.84
C LYS A 81 -3.86 0.61 20.74
N THR A 82 -2.98 1.58 20.88
CA THR A 82 -1.51 1.37 20.85
C THR A 82 -1.03 0.45 21.97
N ALA A 83 0.09 -0.24 21.75
CA ALA A 83 0.70 -1.07 22.79
C ALA A 83 1.29 -0.20 23.91
N LYS A 84 1.25 -0.70 25.15
CA LYS A 84 1.83 0.01 26.31
C LYS A 84 3.33 0.22 26.06
N GLY A 85 3.81 1.42 26.37
CA GLY A 85 5.22 1.79 26.18
C GLY A 85 5.62 2.18 24.76
N CYS A 86 4.70 2.10 23.79
CA CYS A 86 4.95 2.59 22.45
C CYS A 86 4.68 4.09 22.39
N LYS A 87 5.76 4.87 22.54
CA LYS A 87 5.77 6.33 22.44
C LYS A 87 6.76 6.74 21.36
N GLY A 88 6.43 7.81 20.65
CA GLY A 88 7.31 8.40 19.64
C GLY A 88 7.45 7.58 18.35
N PRO A 89 8.25 8.10 17.40
CA PRO A 89 8.30 7.58 16.04
C PRO A 89 9.21 6.35 15.94
N GLY A 90 8.96 5.53 14.92
CA GLY A 90 9.81 4.41 14.53
C GLY A 90 10.27 4.61 13.10
N THR A 91 11.58 4.50 12.86
CA THR A 91 12.20 4.68 11.54
C THR A 91 12.71 3.34 11.02
N TYR A 92 12.40 3.06 9.76
CA TYR A 92 12.72 1.83 9.08
C TYR A 92 13.18 2.11 7.66
N LYS A 93 14.11 1.32 7.14
CA LYS A 93 14.30 1.20 5.70
C LYS A 93 13.24 0.28 5.14
N PHE A 94 12.70 0.56 3.96
CA PHE A 94 11.74 -0.31 3.29
C PHE A 94 12.23 -0.71 1.90
N SER A 95 11.78 -1.88 1.46
CA SER A 95 12.03 -2.37 0.10
C SER A 95 10.80 -3.10 -0.43
N ARG A 96 10.44 -2.81 -1.67
CA ARG A 96 9.37 -3.48 -2.43
C ARG A 96 9.99 -4.20 -3.64
N PRO A 97 10.50 -5.43 -3.46
CA PRO A 97 11.18 -6.16 -4.54
C PRO A 97 10.23 -6.57 -5.67
N ASN A 98 8.93 -6.74 -5.39
CA ASN A 98 7.90 -7.06 -6.37
C ASN A 98 6.54 -6.47 -5.96
N GLU A 99 5.52 -6.62 -6.83
CA GLU A 99 4.16 -6.09 -6.61
C GLU A 99 3.59 -6.48 -5.23
N ASN A 100 3.91 -7.69 -4.77
CA ASN A 100 3.21 -8.39 -3.70
C ASN A 100 4.01 -8.49 -2.40
N THR A 101 5.20 -7.89 -2.33
CA THR A 101 6.10 -8.06 -1.19
C THR A 101 6.61 -6.71 -0.73
N LEU A 102 6.44 -6.43 0.56
CA LEU A 102 7.03 -5.27 1.23
C LEU A 102 7.81 -5.76 2.46
N THR A 103 9.01 -5.22 2.63
CA THR A 103 9.93 -5.61 3.71
C THR A 103 10.48 -4.37 4.39
N PHE A 104 10.78 -4.50 5.68
CA PHE A 104 11.34 -3.43 6.48
C PHE A 104 12.58 -3.88 7.24
N THR A 105 13.56 -3.00 7.35
CA THR A 105 14.75 -3.17 8.20
C THR A 105 14.77 -2.06 9.23
N LEU A 106 15.08 -2.40 10.49
CA LEU A 106 15.12 -1.45 11.59
C LEU A 106 16.22 -0.41 11.37
N VAL A 107 15.88 0.88 11.51
CA VAL A 107 16.84 1.96 11.69
C VAL A 107 16.86 2.40 13.15
N ASN A 108 15.70 2.82 13.67
CA ASN A 108 15.55 3.19 15.07
C ASN A 108 14.09 3.07 15.49
N ASP A 109 13.82 2.34 16.57
CA ASP A 109 12.47 2.27 17.14
C ASP A 109 12.52 1.80 18.61
N ALA A 110 12.03 2.65 19.52
CA ALA A 110 11.93 2.34 20.94
C ALA A 110 10.74 1.40 21.27
N CYS A 111 9.71 1.34 20.42
CA CYS A 111 8.53 0.51 20.63
C CYS A 111 8.80 -0.95 20.23
N GLY A 112 8.95 -1.82 21.22
CA GLY A 112 9.19 -3.26 21.02
C GLY A 112 8.09 -3.98 20.23
N GLU A 113 6.82 -3.64 20.49
CA GLU A 113 5.68 -4.29 19.82
C GLU A 113 5.52 -3.85 18.36
N ARG A 114 5.81 -2.59 18.03
CA ARG A 114 5.84 -2.10 16.64
C ARG A 114 6.95 -2.80 15.87
N LYS A 115 8.16 -2.90 16.43
CA LYS A 115 9.27 -3.66 15.82
C LYS A 115 8.89 -5.09 15.46
N LYS A 116 8.30 -5.83 16.40
CA LYS A 116 7.88 -7.23 16.18
C LYS A 116 6.90 -7.38 15.01
N ASN A 117 6.06 -6.38 14.75
CA ASN A 117 5.08 -6.43 13.67
C ASN A 117 5.64 -5.88 12.35
N VAL A 118 6.31 -4.72 12.37
CA VAL A 118 6.82 -4.03 11.17
C VAL A 118 7.89 -4.86 10.47
N LEU A 119 8.77 -5.54 11.22
CA LEU A 119 9.87 -6.33 10.67
C LEU A 119 9.45 -7.69 10.07
N LEU A 120 8.16 -8.00 10.05
CA LEU A 120 7.65 -9.18 9.35
C LEU A 120 7.64 -8.96 7.83
N ALA A 121 7.58 -10.05 7.09
CA ALA A 121 7.28 -9.98 5.66
C ALA A 121 5.81 -9.56 5.47
N TRP A 122 5.60 -8.58 4.60
CA TRP A 122 4.28 -8.07 4.25
C TRP A 122 3.91 -8.48 2.82
N HIS A 123 2.67 -8.92 2.68
CA HIS A 123 2.10 -9.37 1.41
C HIS A 123 0.93 -8.47 1.01
N GLN A 124 0.89 -8.06 -0.25
CA GLN A 124 -0.22 -7.29 -0.77
C GLN A 124 -1.51 -8.11 -0.62
N LYS A 125 -2.57 -7.48 -0.09
CA LYS A 125 -3.91 -8.08 0.05
C LYS A 125 -4.67 -8.07 -1.27
#